data_AF-A0A0M3IQN8-F1
#
_entry.id   AF-A0A0M3IQN8-F1
#
_cell.length_a   1.000
_cell.length_b   1.000
_cell.length_c   1.000
_cell.angle_alpha   90.00
_cell.angle_beta   90.00
_cell.angle_gamma   90.00
#
_symmetry.space_group_name_H-M   'P 1'
#
loop_
_entity.id
_entity.type
_entity.pdbx_description
1 polymer ?
#
loop_
_entity_poly.entity_id
_entity_poly.type
_entity_poly.pdbx_seq_one_letter_code
_entity_poly.pdbx_strand_id
1 'polypeptide(L)'
;MFSLERIPQEMCREIIESIDERSDSIALQTTGKLMTIEKKYGTLNVNYSDRLVKLLREVRQLGSLGFIIPSKIINCANVAEKFYKYAIVLKQVAHFYNTIEQQMLPCQQAMMLDEALTFEKLIIAGKKGDAAIATVTWDNPKKLQEFIEKLQEAAQRLTIRNRKLRKAHSEVCEKVIELMNLDLLKEVNKWKDIMLEIRAKFAEQERYAGSKSNMRPWLVHWDRQLYKVKIFPKKTF
;
A
#
# COMPACT_ATOMS: atom_id res chain seq x y z
N MET A 1 -28.56 -32.58 -29.45
CA MET A 1 -28.49 -31.12 -29.64
C MET A 1 -28.73 -30.49 -28.27
N PHE A 2 -27.68 -30.45 -27.42
CA PHE A 2 -27.76 -29.80 -26.11
C PHE A 2 -27.78 -28.29 -26.34
N SER A 3 -28.92 -27.67 -26.05
CA SER A 3 -29.24 -26.31 -26.46
C SER A 3 -28.26 -25.30 -25.86
N LEU A 4 -27.52 -24.60 -26.73
CA LEU A 4 -26.63 -23.47 -26.38
C LEU A 4 -27.35 -22.38 -25.55
N GLU A 5 -28.69 -22.36 -25.55
CA GLU A 5 -29.54 -21.45 -24.77
C GLU A 5 -29.75 -21.84 -23.30
N ARG A 6 -29.46 -23.08 -22.86
CA ARG A 6 -29.63 -23.46 -21.44
C ARG A 6 -28.59 -22.83 -20.53
N ILE A 7 -27.34 -22.73 -21.00
CA ILE A 7 -26.21 -22.23 -20.21
C ILE A 7 -26.42 -20.76 -19.81
N PRO A 8 -26.84 -19.84 -20.71
CA PRO A 8 -27.16 -18.46 -20.35
C PRO A 8 -28.30 -18.32 -19.32
N GLN A 9 -29.32 -19.19 -19.39
CA GLN A 9 -30.46 -19.14 -18.47
C GLN A 9 -30.08 -19.56 -17.04
N GLU A 10 -29.29 -20.62 -16.92
CA GLU A 10 -28.78 -21.11 -15.64
C GLU A 10 -27.84 -20.10 -15.00
N MET A 11 -26.90 -19.51 -15.76
CA MET A 11 -26.05 -18.43 -15.27
C MET A 11 -26.84 -17.19 -14.85
N CYS A 12 -27.83 -16.75 -15.63
CA CYS A 12 -28.65 -15.58 -15.26
C CYS A 12 -29.42 -15.83 -13.96
N ARG A 13 -29.88 -17.06 -13.73
CA ARG A 13 -30.55 -17.45 -12.49
C ARG A 13 -29.61 -17.40 -11.29
N GLU A 14 -28.42 -17.98 -11.40
CA GLU A 14 -27.39 -17.94 -10.34
C GLU A 14 -26.98 -16.50 -9.99
N ILE A 15 -26.84 -15.63 -10.99
CA ILE A 15 -26.52 -14.22 -10.79
C ILE A 15 -27.66 -13.50 -10.06
N ILE A 16 -28.92 -13.75 -10.43
CA ILE A 16 -30.08 -13.13 -9.77
C ILE A 16 -30.17 -13.58 -8.30
N GLU A 17 -29.99 -14.86 -8.03
CA GLU A 17 -29.93 -15.40 -6.67
C GLU A 17 -28.80 -14.73 -5.87
N SER A 18 -27.60 -14.61 -6.47
CA SER A 18 -26.45 -13.90 -5.88
C SER A 18 -26.67 -12.40 -5.66
N ILE A 19 -27.57 -11.75 -6.40
CA ILE A 19 -27.93 -10.34 -6.18
C ILE A 19 -28.86 -10.21 -4.97
N ASP A 20 -29.79 -11.16 -4.79
CA ASP A 20 -30.83 -11.13 -3.76
C ASP A 20 -30.37 -11.60 -2.38
N GLU A 21 -29.33 -12.42 -2.32
CA GLU A 21 -28.75 -12.87 -1.06
C GLU A 21 -28.27 -11.68 -0.20
N ARG A 22 -28.88 -11.49 0.98
CA ARG A 22 -28.56 -10.34 1.85
C ARG A 22 -27.18 -10.42 2.50
N SER A 23 -26.65 -11.62 2.72
CA SER A 23 -25.38 -11.83 3.43
C SER A 23 -24.16 -11.84 2.51
N ASP A 24 -24.31 -12.24 1.25
CA ASP A 24 -23.23 -12.34 0.26
C ASP A 24 -23.64 -11.76 -1.12
N SER A 25 -24.37 -10.64 -1.08
CA SER A 25 -24.84 -9.97 -2.29
C SER A 25 -23.66 -9.55 -3.17
N ILE A 26 -23.72 -9.90 -4.45
CA ILE A 26 -22.78 -9.38 -5.45
C ILE A 26 -23.01 -7.88 -5.74
N ALA A 27 -24.17 -7.34 -5.36
CA ALA A 27 -24.54 -5.96 -5.63
C ALA A 27 -23.67 -4.97 -4.84
N LEU A 28 -23.26 -3.90 -5.52
CA LEU A 28 -22.46 -2.85 -4.89
C LEU A 28 -23.31 -2.07 -3.86
N GLN A 29 -22.89 -2.10 -2.59
CA GLN A 29 -23.46 -1.24 -1.56
C GLN A 29 -22.93 0.19 -1.71
N THR A 30 -23.67 1.03 -2.41
CA THR A 30 -23.20 2.40 -2.76
C THR A 30 -23.08 3.33 -1.57
N THR A 31 -23.85 3.12 -0.50
CA THR A 31 -23.84 3.89 0.75
C THR A 31 -22.94 3.27 1.82
N GLY A 32 -22.29 2.15 1.52
CA GLY A 32 -21.36 1.48 2.42
C GLY A 32 -19.99 2.17 2.46
N LYS A 33 -19.14 1.71 3.39
CA LYS A 33 -17.73 2.11 3.44
C LYS A 33 -17.03 1.70 2.15
N LEU A 34 -16.08 2.50 1.65
CA LEU A 34 -15.27 2.16 0.48
C LEU A 34 -14.21 1.10 0.78
N MET A 35 -13.60 1.17 1.96
CA MET A 35 -12.48 0.33 2.36
C MET A 35 -12.62 -0.09 3.83
N THR A 36 -12.06 -1.24 4.17
CA THR A 36 -12.01 -1.76 5.54
C THR A 36 -10.65 -2.38 5.82
N ILE A 37 -10.17 -2.22 7.05
CA ILE A 37 -8.97 -2.91 7.53
C ILE A 37 -9.44 -4.17 8.27
N GLU A 38 -8.98 -5.33 7.81
CA GLU A 38 -9.26 -6.61 8.44
C GLU A 38 -8.56 -6.68 9.80
N LYS A 39 -9.31 -6.96 10.87
CA LYS A 39 -8.78 -6.95 12.24
C LYS A 39 -7.73 -8.04 12.50
N LYS A 40 -7.76 -9.14 11.75
CA LYS A 40 -6.92 -10.31 12.00
C LYS A 40 -5.49 -10.13 11.50
N TYR A 41 -5.33 -9.57 10.30
CA TYR A 41 -4.04 -9.42 9.63
C TYR A 41 -3.66 -7.97 9.34
N GLY A 42 -4.54 -7.00 9.64
CA GLY A 42 -4.31 -5.61 9.31
C GLY A 42 -4.39 -5.32 7.80
N THR A 43 -4.93 -6.24 6.99
CA THR A 43 -5.00 -6.09 5.53
C THR A 43 -6.08 -5.08 5.14
N LEU A 44 -5.74 -4.21 4.20
CA LEU A 44 -6.67 -3.24 3.63
C LEU A 44 -7.44 -3.87 2.47
N ASN A 45 -8.76 -3.90 2.60
CA ASN A 45 -9.69 -4.45 1.62
C ASN A 45 -10.60 -3.35 1.07
N VAL A 46 -10.82 -3.38 -0.24
CA VAL A 46 -11.77 -2.49 -0.92
C VAL A 46 -13.12 -3.19 -0.99
N ASN A 47 -14.18 -2.48 -0.61
CA ASN A 47 -15.55 -2.98 -0.67
C ASN A 47 -16.09 -2.90 -2.12
N TYR A 48 -15.42 -3.61 -3.01
CA TYR A 48 -15.78 -3.82 -4.41
C TYR A 48 -15.36 -5.24 -4.80
N SER A 49 -16.32 -6.17 -4.77
CA SER A 49 -16.04 -7.61 -4.86
C SER A 49 -15.42 -7.98 -6.22
N ASP A 50 -14.55 -8.99 -6.24
CA ASP A 50 -14.02 -9.53 -7.50
C ASP A 50 -15.11 -10.24 -8.32
N ARG A 51 -16.13 -10.79 -7.62
CA ARG A 51 -17.35 -11.30 -8.25
C ARG A 51 -18.03 -10.22 -9.09
N LEU A 52 -18.13 -8.99 -8.59
CA LEU A 52 -18.69 -7.87 -9.35
C LEU A 52 -17.88 -7.53 -10.61
N VAL A 53 -16.55 -7.62 -10.54
CA VAL A 53 -15.68 -7.46 -11.72
C VAL A 53 -15.93 -8.57 -12.75
N LYS A 54 -16.12 -9.82 -12.28
CA LYS A 54 -16.45 -10.96 -13.13
C LYS A 54 -17.81 -10.75 -13.81
N LEU A 55 -18.82 -10.32 -13.05
CA LEU A 55 -20.16 -10.01 -13.56
C LEU A 55 -20.11 -8.97 -14.68
N LEU A 56 -19.35 -7.88 -14.53
CA LEU A 56 -19.19 -6.88 -15.59
C LEU A 56 -18.63 -7.47 -16.89
N ARG A 57 -17.70 -8.43 -16.80
CA ARG A 57 -17.15 -9.12 -17.99
C ARG A 57 -18.18 -10.05 -18.62
N GLU A 58 -18.90 -10.81 -17.81
CA GLU A 58 -19.94 -11.74 -18.26
C GLU A 58 -21.09 -10.99 -18.96
N VAL A 59 -21.56 -9.87 -18.40
CA VAL A 59 -22.61 -9.04 -19.00
C VAL A 59 -22.18 -8.50 -20.36
N ARG A 60 -20.93 -8.03 -20.51
CA ARG A 60 -20.40 -7.58 -21.81
C ARG A 60 -20.31 -8.73 -22.81
N GLN A 61 -19.83 -9.90 -22.39
CA GLN A 61 -19.72 -11.07 -23.25
C GLN A 61 -21.09 -11.54 -23.74
N LEU A 62 -22.06 -11.69 -22.84
CA LEU A 62 -23.43 -12.07 -23.19
C LEU A 62 -24.07 -11.06 -24.15
N GLY A 63 -23.89 -9.76 -23.90
CA GLY A 63 -24.38 -8.72 -24.79
C GLY A 63 -23.73 -8.76 -26.18
N SER A 64 -22.42 -9.01 -26.26
CA SER A 64 -21.70 -9.13 -27.54
C SER A 64 -22.12 -10.34 -28.38
N LEU A 65 -22.63 -11.39 -27.72
CA LEU A 65 -23.16 -12.59 -28.35
C LEU A 65 -24.65 -12.46 -28.73
N GLY A 66 -25.29 -11.33 -28.43
CA GLY A 66 -26.69 -11.06 -28.76
C GLY A 66 -27.71 -11.68 -27.80
N PHE A 67 -27.29 -12.17 -26.62
CA PHE A 67 -28.20 -12.72 -25.63
C PHE A 67 -29.01 -11.64 -24.92
N ILE A 68 -30.27 -11.95 -24.62
CA ILE A 68 -31.15 -11.09 -23.83
C ILE A 68 -30.80 -11.25 -22.34
N ILE A 69 -30.29 -10.19 -21.72
CA ILE A 69 -29.90 -10.18 -20.31
C ILE A 69 -31.04 -9.60 -19.48
N PRO A 70 -31.45 -10.25 -18.37
CA PRO A 70 -32.44 -9.70 -17.45
C PRO A 70 -32.10 -8.29 -16.98
N SER A 71 -33.10 -7.39 -16.96
CA SER A 71 -32.94 -5.98 -16.58
C SER A 71 -32.33 -5.78 -15.20
N LYS A 72 -32.61 -6.69 -14.25
CA LYS A 72 -32.01 -6.69 -12.91
C LYS A 72 -30.49 -6.81 -12.93
N ILE A 73 -29.96 -7.69 -13.79
CA ILE A 73 -28.52 -7.90 -13.97
C ILE A 73 -27.91 -6.68 -14.65
N ILE A 74 -28.56 -6.17 -15.71
CA ILE A 74 -28.12 -4.96 -16.42
C ILE A 74 -28.05 -3.77 -15.47
N ASN A 75 -29.07 -3.55 -14.63
CA ASN A 75 -29.10 -2.46 -13.68
C ASN A 75 -27.97 -2.57 -12.63
N CYS A 76 -27.74 -3.79 -12.10
CA CYS A 76 -26.62 -4.06 -11.20
C CYS A 76 -25.27 -3.74 -11.88
N ALA A 77 -25.08 -4.22 -13.10
CA ALA A 77 -23.87 -3.98 -13.89
C ALA A 77 -23.65 -2.49 -14.19
N ASN A 78 -24.69 -1.75 -14.59
CA ASN A 78 -24.59 -0.31 -14.87
C ASN A 78 -24.17 0.49 -13.63
N VAL A 79 -24.72 0.17 -12.45
CA VAL A 79 -24.32 0.80 -11.18
C VAL A 79 -22.86 0.47 -10.86
N ALA A 80 -22.46 -0.79 -11.01
CA ALA A 80 -21.10 -1.22 -10.75
C ALA A 80 -20.06 -0.63 -11.71
N GLU A 81 -20.43 -0.49 -12.99
CA GLU A 81 -19.57 0.05 -14.04
C GLU A 81 -19.25 1.53 -13.80
N LYS A 82 -20.24 2.31 -13.33
CA LYS A 82 -20.05 3.73 -12.94
C LYS A 82 -18.89 3.94 -11.97
N PHE A 83 -18.68 2.98 -11.05
CA PHE A 83 -17.65 3.08 -10.02
C PHE A 83 -16.40 2.24 -10.28
N TYR A 84 -16.38 1.48 -11.38
CA TYR A 84 -15.31 0.54 -11.70
C TYR A 84 -13.93 1.21 -11.73
N LYS A 85 -13.81 2.37 -12.39
CA LYS A 85 -12.54 3.12 -12.46
C LYS A 85 -11.99 3.46 -11.07
N TYR A 86 -12.84 3.97 -10.18
CA TYR A 86 -12.46 4.32 -8.82
C TYR A 86 -12.07 3.09 -8.00
N ALA A 87 -12.83 1.99 -8.16
CA ALA A 87 -12.55 0.73 -7.49
C ALA A 87 -11.18 0.14 -7.87
N ILE A 88 -10.79 0.21 -9.15
CA ILE A 88 -9.47 -0.25 -9.59
C ILE A 88 -8.34 0.55 -8.92
N VAL A 89 -8.47 1.87 -8.86
CA VAL A 89 -7.47 2.72 -8.20
C VAL A 89 -7.39 2.41 -6.70
N LEU A 90 -8.52 2.27 -6.02
CA LEU A 90 -8.56 1.88 -4.61
C LEU A 90 -7.92 0.49 -4.39
N LYS A 91 -8.13 -0.47 -5.29
CA LYS A 91 -7.50 -1.81 -5.21
C LYS A 91 -5.98 -1.73 -5.37
N GLN A 92 -5.47 -0.87 -6.26
CA GLN A 92 -4.04 -0.64 -6.39
C GLN A 92 -3.44 -0.05 -5.09
N VAL A 93 -4.13 0.91 -4.48
CA VAL A 93 -3.69 1.52 -3.23
C VAL A 93 -3.77 0.53 -2.06
N ALA A 94 -4.81 -0.31 -2.01
CA ALA A 94 -4.92 -1.40 -1.04
C ALA A 94 -3.77 -2.41 -1.18
N HIS A 95 -3.46 -2.82 -2.41
CA HIS A 95 -2.33 -3.70 -2.69
C HIS A 95 -1.00 -3.08 -2.27
N PHE A 96 -0.81 -1.78 -2.54
CA PHE A 96 0.36 -1.04 -2.06
C PHE A 96 0.48 -1.10 -0.52
N TYR A 97 -0.59 -0.78 0.22
CA TYR A 97 -0.56 -0.83 1.68
C TYR A 97 -0.24 -2.23 2.21
N ASN A 98 -0.82 -3.27 1.60
CA ASN A 98 -0.60 -4.66 2.01
C ASN A 98 0.80 -5.20 1.69
N THR A 99 1.57 -4.52 0.83
CA THR A 99 2.89 -4.99 0.37
C THR A 99 4.04 -4.05 0.71
N ILE A 100 3.76 -2.79 1.09
CA ILE A 100 4.82 -1.80 1.32
C ILE A 100 5.75 -2.21 2.46
N GLU A 101 5.23 -2.85 3.51
CA GLU A 101 6.04 -3.33 4.64
C GLU A 101 7.13 -4.33 4.20
N GLN A 102 6.80 -5.22 3.25
CA GLN A 102 7.77 -6.18 2.68
C GLN A 102 8.86 -5.48 1.87
N GLN A 103 8.57 -4.27 1.38
CA GLN A 103 9.53 -3.40 0.72
C GLN A 103 10.24 -2.46 1.71
N MET A 104 10.05 -2.56 3.03
CA MET A 104 10.79 -1.73 3.97
C MET A 104 11.99 -2.50 4.53
N LEU A 105 13.12 -1.82 4.73
CA LEU A 105 14.19 -2.41 5.52
C LEU A 105 13.74 -2.47 6.99
N PRO A 106 13.86 -3.62 7.70
CA PRO A 106 13.38 -3.75 9.08
C PRO A 106 13.95 -2.70 10.03
N CYS A 107 15.23 -2.33 9.87
CA CYS A 107 15.87 -1.30 10.68
C CYS A 107 15.41 0.14 10.34
N GLN A 108 14.65 0.34 9.27
CA GLN A 108 14.16 1.66 8.82
C GLN A 108 12.64 1.80 8.92
N GLN A 109 11.89 0.72 9.22
CA GLN A 109 10.43 0.74 9.32
C GLN A 109 9.91 1.84 10.25
N ALA A 110 10.51 1.98 11.44
CA ALA A 110 10.12 3.01 12.40
C ALA A 110 10.29 4.44 11.86
N MET A 111 11.25 4.67 10.95
CA MET A 111 11.53 6.00 10.37
C MET A 111 10.50 6.46 9.33
N MET A 112 9.53 5.60 9.00
CA MET A 112 8.40 5.87 8.10
C MET A 112 7.06 5.89 8.84
N LEU A 113 7.08 5.81 10.18
CA LEU A 113 5.87 5.68 10.98
C LEU A 113 4.93 6.86 10.80
N ASP A 114 5.44 8.08 10.66
CA ASP A 114 4.60 9.28 10.48
C ASP A 114 3.86 9.27 9.14
N GLU A 115 4.52 8.85 8.06
CA GLU A 115 3.88 8.69 6.75
C GLU A 115 2.85 7.56 6.78
N ALA A 116 3.15 6.44 7.44
CA ALA A 116 2.22 5.31 7.60
C ALA A 116 0.98 5.71 8.42
N LEU A 117 1.16 6.42 9.54
CA LEU A 117 0.06 6.91 10.36
C LEU A 117 -0.78 7.95 9.62
N THR A 118 -0.17 8.82 8.83
CA THR A 118 -0.90 9.76 7.96
C THR A 118 -1.77 9.03 6.95
N PHE A 119 -1.26 7.95 6.36
CA PHE A 119 -2.02 7.10 5.45
C PHE A 119 -3.18 6.40 6.17
N GLU A 120 -2.93 5.78 7.32
CA GLU A 120 -3.95 5.09 8.10
C GLU A 120 -5.04 6.02 8.61
N LYS A 121 -4.69 7.25 9.01
CA LYS A 121 -5.67 8.26 9.43
C LYS A 121 -6.69 8.55 8.33
N LEU A 122 -6.29 8.58 7.05
CA LEU A 122 -7.22 8.75 5.93
C LEU A 122 -8.22 7.60 5.83
N ILE A 123 -7.83 6.38 6.22
CA ILE A 123 -8.67 5.17 6.15
C ILE A 123 -9.53 5.01 7.43
N ILE A 124 -8.97 5.31 8.60
CA ILE A 124 -9.53 5.02 9.93
C ILE A 124 -10.38 6.16 10.48
N ALA A 125 -10.39 7.35 9.86
CA ALA A 125 -11.07 8.59 10.32
C ALA A 125 -12.57 8.48 10.66
N GLY A 126 -13.21 7.31 10.65
CA GLY A 126 -14.55 7.07 11.17
C GLY A 126 -14.67 6.52 12.59
N LYS A 127 -13.62 6.55 13.44
CA LYS A 127 -13.73 6.03 14.83
C LYS A 127 -13.77 7.08 15.96
N LYS A 128 -13.30 8.31 15.75
CA LYS A 128 -13.33 9.35 16.79
C LYS A 128 -13.45 10.74 16.14
N GLY A 129 -14.64 11.31 16.16
CA GLY A 129 -14.89 12.76 16.25
C GLY A 129 -14.41 13.71 15.14
N ASP A 130 -13.49 13.34 14.26
CA ASP A 130 -13.00 14.22 13.19
C ASP A 130 -13.85 14.07 11.93
N ALA A 131 -14.82 14.98 11.83
CA ALA A 131 -15.70 15.13 10.69
C ALA A 131 -14.93 15.65 9.47
N ALA A 132 -14.72 14.80 8.46
CA ALA A 132 -14.76 15.20 7.04
C ALA A 132 -14.70 14.01 6.07
N ILE A 133 -13.90 12.96 6.35
CA ILE A 133 -13.57 11.89 5.38
C ILE A 133 -14.20 10.53 5.73
N ALA A 134 -14.78 10.40 6.92
CA ALA A 134 -15.34 9.17 7.49
C ALA A 134 -16.56 8.56 6.75
N THR A 135 -17.19 9.31 5.86
CA THR A 135 -18.46 8.97 5.21
C THR A 135 -18.40 9.20 3.71
N VAL A 136 -17.23 8.98 3.10
CA VAL A 136 -17.16 8.92 1.65
C VAL A 136 -17.75 7.58 1.21
N THR A 137 -18.83 7.68 0.46
CA THR A 137 -19.61 6.60 -0.11
C THR A 137 -19.46 6.63 -1.64
N TRP A 138 -19.82 5.54 -2.31
CA TRP A 138 -19.73 5.47 -3.77
C TRP A 138 -20.64 6.50 -4.44
N ASP A 139 -21.79 6.80 -3.84
CA ASP A 139 -22.82 7.70 -4.38
C ASP A 139 -22.42 9.18 -4.53
N ASN A 140 -21.26 9.61 -4.01
CA ASN A 140 -20.72 10.97 -4.17
C ASN A 140 -19.40 10.99 -4.97
N PRO A 141 -19.46 11.08 -6.32
CA PRO A 141 -18.27 11.02 -7.17
C PRO A 141 -17.20 12.08 -6.88
N LYS A 142 -17.61 13.30 -6.50
CA LYS A 142 -16.67 14.39 -6.20
C LYS A 142 -15.86 14.09 -4.95
N LYS A 143 -16.53 13.76 -3.84
CA LYS A 143 -15.88 13.38 -2.58
C LYS A 143 -15.05 12.10 -2.73
N LEU A 144 -15.54 11.14 -3.51
CA LEU A 144 -14.82 9.90 -3.83
C LEU A 144 -13.50 10.20 -4.55
N GLN A 145 -13.52 11.10 -5.52
CA GLN A 145 -12.32 11.47 -6.26
C GLN A 145 -11.30 12.22 -5.38
N GLU A 146 -11.75 13.22 -4.61
CA GLU A 146 -10.88 13.95 -3.67
C GLU A 146 -10.26 13.01 -2.62
N PHE A 147 -11.03 12.02 -2.16
CA PHE A 147 -10.54 11.00 -1.23
C PHE A 147 -9.45 10.14 -1.87
N ILE A 148 -9.67 9.66 -3.09
CA ILE A 148 -8.71 8.84 -3.84
C ILE A 148 -7.41 9.63 -4.08
N GLU A 149 -7.51 10.90 -4.47
CA GLU A 149 -6.36 11.77 -4.71
C GLU A 149 -5.52 11.91 -3.43
N LYS A 150 -6.15 12.24 -2.29
CA LYS A 150 -5.44 12.33 -0.98
C LYS A 150 -4.79 11.01 -0.57
N LEU A 151 -5.45 9.88 -0.83
CA LEU A 151 -4.93 8.56 -0.48
C LEU A 151 -3.74 8.18 -1.38
N GLN A 152 -3.81 8.48 -2.68
CA GLN A 152 -2.71 8.29 -3.62
C GLN A 152 -1.50 9.16 -3.25
N GLU A 153 -1.72 10.43 -2.90
CA GLU A 153 -0.64 11.31 -2.43
C GLU A 153 0.04 10.76 -1.18
N ALA A 154 -0.74 10.24 -0.21
CA ALA A 154 -0.20 9.62 1.00
C ALA A 154 0.65 8.39 0.66
N ALA A 155 0.18 7.52 -0.23
CA ALA A 155 0.93 6.37 -0.72
C ALA A 155 2.24 6.77 -1.43
N GLN A 156 2.19 7.81 -2.27
CA GLN A 156 3.37 8.34 -2.95
C GLN A 156 4.39 8.91 -1.97
N ARG A 157 3.95 9.67 -0.95
CA ARG A 157 4.84 10.18 0.10
C ARG A 157 5.57 9.04 0.81
N LEU A 158 4.85 7.99 1.20
CA LEU A 158 5.43 6.79 1.82
C LEU A 158 6.45 6.10 0.89
N THR A 159 6.12 5.95 -0.39
CA THR A 159 7.00 5.37 -1.41
C THR A 159 8.31 6.16 -1.56
N ILE A 160 8.19 7.49 -1.67
CA ILE A 160 9.34 8.39 -1.81
C ILE A 160 10.22 8.32 -0.56
N ARG A 161 9.60 8.31 0.63
CA ARG A 161 10.33 8.18 1.90
C ARG A 161 11.11 6.87 1.96
N ASN A 162 10.47 5.74 1.65
CA ASN A 162 11.13 4.42 1.62
C ASN A 162 12.31 4.40 0.64
N ARG A 163 12.14 4.95 -0.57
CA ARG A 163 13.23 5.03 -1.56
C ARG A 163 14.41 5.86 -1.04
N LYS A 164 14.15 7.02 -0.44
CA LYS A 164 15.20 7.88 0.14
C LYS A 164 15.94 7.17 1.27
N LEU A 165 15.22 6.48 2.15
CA LEU A 165 15.81 5.73 3.26
C LEU A 165 16.68 4.57 2.78
N ARG A 166 16.20 3.79 1.82
CA ARG A 166 16.99 2.74 1.18
C ARG A 166 18.26 3.30 0.55
N LYS A 167 18.16 4.42 -0.16
CA LYS A 167 19.32 5.09 -0.73
C LYS A 167 20.33 5.49 0.34
N ALA A 168 19.89 6.13 1.42
CA ALA A 168 20.75 6.49 2.55
C ALA A 168 21.39 5.25 3.20
N HIS A 169 20.67 4.13 3.28
CA HIS A 169 21.23 2.87 3.77
C HIS A 169 22.34 2.34 2.85
N SER A 170 22.12 2.34 1.54
CA SER A 170 23.13 1.91 0.55
C SER A 170 24.37 2.81 0.58
N GLU A 171 24.19 4.13 0.61
CA GLU A 171 25.30 5.09 0.69
C GLU A 171 26.15 4.87 1.98
N VAL A 172 25.51 4.63 3.13
CA VAL A 172 26.24 4.29 4.36
C VAL A 172 26.91 2.92 4.26
N CYS A 173 26.29 1.94 3.61
CA CYS A 173 26.87 0.62 3.38
C CYS A 173 28.18 0.72 2.59
N GLU A 174 28.19 1.47 1.49
CA GLU A 174 29.38 1.72 0.67
C GLU A 174 30.52 2.33 1.50
N LYS A 175 30.20 3.33 2.33
CA LYS A 175 31.17 3.98 3.23
C LYS A 175 31.71 3.04 4.29
N VAL A 176 30.87 2.18 4.87
CA VAL A 176 31.31 1.17 5.85
C VAL A 176 32.22 0.14 5.19
N ILE A 177 31.94 -0.28 3.95
CA ILE A 177 32.81 -1.16 3.18
C ILE A 177 34.14 -0.47 2.87
N GLU A 178 34.12 0.81 2.51
CA GLU A 178 35.34 1.60 2.31
C GLU A 178 36.21 1.59 3.57
N LEU A 179 35.61 1.86 4.74
CA LEU A 179 36.31 1.81 6.04
C LEU A 179 36.92 0.44 6.36
N MET A 180 36.31 -0.67 5.92
CA MET A 180 36.86 -2.01 6.14
C MET A 180 38.16 -2.27 5.37
N ASN A 181 38.36 -1.56 4.26
CA ASN A 181 39.53 -1.73 3.39
C ASN A 181 40.67 -0.75 3.74
N LEU A 182 40.46 0.17 4.68
CA LEU A 182 41.50 1.13 5.10
C LEU A 182 42.39 0.56 6.19
N ASP A 183 43.68 0.86 6.09
CA ASP A 183 44.62 0.62 7.19
C ASP A 183 44.43 1.73 8.23
N LEU A 184 43.74 1.42 9.33
CA LEU A 184 43.41 2.38 10.38
C LEU A 184 44.64 3.08 10.97
N LEU A 185 45.82 2.43 10.98
CA LEU A 185 47.03 3.01 11.58
C LEU A 185 47.71 4.01 10.63
N LYS A 186 47.58 3.81 9.32
CA LYS A 186 48.19 4.67 8.30
C LYS A 186 47.24 5.74 7.78
N GLU A 187 45.95 5.44 7.70
CA GLU A 187 44.93 6.27 7.05
C GLU A 187 43.92 6.87 8.05
N VAL A 188 44.38 7.24 9.26
CA VAL A 188 43.52 7.80 10.33
C VAL A 188 42.69 9.00 9.87
N ASN A 189 43.27 9.91 9.07
CA ASN A 189 42.57 11.10 8.61
C ASN A 189 41.43 10.75 7.64
N LYS A 190 41.70 9.89 6.65
CA LYS A 190 40.68 9.38 5.72
C LYS A 190 39.58 8.62 6.47
N TRP A 191 39.93 7.84 7.49
CA TRP A 191 38.96 7.18 8.36
C TRP A 191 38.05 8.18 9.08
N LYS A 192 38.61 9.27 9.61
CA LYS A 192 37.84 10.36 10.25
C LYS A 192 36.91 11.05 9.25
N ASP A 193 37.38 11.32 8.04
CA ASP A 193 36.59 11.99 7.00
C ASP A 193 35.37 11.16 6.60
N ILE A 194 35.56 9.86 6.34
CA ILE A 194 34.43 8.96 6.02
C ILE A 194 33.46 8.85 7.20
N MET A 195 33.96 8.82 8.44
CA MET A 195 33.09 8.83 9.63
C MET A 195 32.30 10.13 9.77
N LEU A 196 32.84 11.28 9.36
CA LEU A 196 32.12 12.55 9.29
C LEU A 196 31.01 12.48 8.24
N GLU A 197 31.27 11.89 7.07
CA GLU A 197 30.25 11.68 6.03
C GLU A 197 29.10 10.80 6.52
N ILE A 198 29.40 9.67 7.21
CA ILE A 198 28.38 8.79 7.80
C ILE A 198 27.53 9.55 8.81
N ARG A 199 28.16 10.34 9.71
CA ARG A 199 27.43 11.16 10.69
C ARG A 199 26.57 12.23 10.02
N ALA A 200 27.05 12.85 8.95
CA ALA A 200 26.28 13.81 8.17
C ALA A 200 25.04 13.17 7.55
N LYS A 201 25.15 11.92 7.06
CA LYS A 201 24.00 11.15 6.56
C LYS A 201 22.98 10.84 7.65
N PHE A 202 23.43 10.52 8.87
CA PHE A 202 22.52 10.33 9.99
C PHE A 202 21.77 11.61 10.36
N ALA A 203 22.49 12.74 10.43
CA ALA A 203 21.90 14.04 10.70
C ALA A 203 20.92 14.48 9.60
N GLU A 204 21.21 14.16 8.33
CA GLU A 204 20.29 14.38 7.20
C GLU A 204 18.98 13.62 7.40
N GLN A 205 19.04 12.34 7.77
CA GLN A 205 17.82 11.53 7.96
C GLN A 205 17.05 11.89 9.23
N GLU A 206 17.72 12.36 10.28
CA GLU A 206 17.09 12.78 11.53
C GLU A 206 16.11 13.93 11.32
N ARG A 207 16.39 14.85 10.37
CA ARG A 207 15.50 15.96 10.01
C ARG A 207 14.11 15.52 9.54
N TYR A 208 14.00 14.29 9.05
CA TYR A 208 12.77 13.73 8.47
C TYR A 208 12.20 12.57 9.28
N ALA A 209 12.81 12.20 10.41
CA ALA A 209 12.41 11.02 11.19
C ALA A 209 11.18 11.26 12.09
N GLY A 210 10.70 12.50 12.16
CA GLY A 210 9.63 12.93 13.07
C GLY A 210 10.11 12.90 14.52
N SER A 211 10.18 11.70 15.10
CA SER A 211 10.76 11.42 16.40
C SER A 211 12.17 10.85 16.30
N LYS A 212 13.09 11.35 17.14
CA LYS A 212 14.44 10.78 17.28
C LYS A 212 14.41 9.31 17.69
N SER A 213 13.38 8.85 18.41
CA SER A 213 13.24 7.45 18.80
C SER A 213 13.12 6.50 17.61
N ASN A 214 12.54 6.99 16.50
CA ASN A 214 12.31 6.21 15.29
C ASN A 214 13.62 5.90 14.55
N MET A 215 14.67 6.70 14.76
CA MET A 215 16.01 6.46 14.22
C MET A 215 16.73 5.30 14.92
N ARG A 216 16.36 4.97 16.15
CA ARG A 216 17.12 4.06 17.03
C ARG A 216 17.41 2.69 16.39
N PRO A 217 16.45 1.99 15.74
CA PRO A 217 16.74 0.70 15.12
C PRO A 217 17.80 0.80 14.01
N TRP A 218 17.78 1.87 13.22
CA TRP A 218 18.75 2.11 12.14
C TRP A 218 20.13 2.46 12.69
N LEU A 219 20.19 3.30 13.73
CA LEU A 219 21.45 3.66 14.40
C LEU A 219 22.11 2.44 15.05
N VAL A 220 21.34 1.64 15.80
CA VAL A 220 21.85 0.40 16.43
C VAL A 220 22.36 -0.59 15.38
N HIS A 221 21.68 -0.69 14.23
CA HIS A 221 22.16 -1.51 13.13
C HIS A 221 23.56 -1.06 12.68
N TRP A 222 23.76 0.24 12.44
CA TRP A 222 25.05 0.77 11.99
C TRP A 222 26.14 0.75 13.04
N ASP A 223 25.82 1.00 14.32
CA ASP A 223 26.76 0.87 15.42
C ASP A 223 27.37 -0.54 15.47
N ARG A 224 26.54 -1.57 15.25
CA ARG A 224 26.99 -2.96 15.17
C ARG A 224 27.90 -3.21 13.97
N GLN A 225 27.62 -2.63 12.80
CA GLN A 225 28.49 -2.80 11.62
C GLN A 225 29.82 -2.07 11.81
N LEU A 226 29.79 -0.82 12.28
CA LEU A 226 30.99 -0.03 12.56
C LEU A 226 31.87 -0.66 13.64
N TYR A 227 31.27 -1.33 14.63
CA TYR A 227 32.01 -2.10 15.63
C TYR A 227 32.82 -3.23 14.98
N LYS A 228 32.23 -3.98 14.04
CA LYS A 228 32.95 -4.99 13.27
C LYS A 228 34.11 -4.37 12.49
N VAL A 229 33.87 -3.23 11.84
CA VAL A 229 34.91 -2.49 11.10
C VAL A 229 36.04 -2.00 12.00
N LYS A 230 35.86 -1.87 13.32
CA LYS A 230 36.96 -1.54 14.24
C LYS A 230 37.75 -2.75 14.71
N ILE A 231 37.12 -3.93 14.75
CA ILE A 231 37.75 -5.18 15.21
C ILE A 231 38.49 -5.89 14.08
N PHE A 232 37.86 -6.02 12.91
CA PHE A 232 38.40 -6.75 11.77
C PHE A 232 39.64 -6.16 11.07
N PRO A 233 39.91 -4.83 11.03
CA PRO A 233 41.15 -4.31 10.43
C PRO A 233 42.39 -4.70 11.22
N LYS A 234 42.24 -5.25 12.43
CA LYS A 234 43.35 -5.78 13.24
C LYS A 234 43.67 -7.26 12.96
N LYS A 235 42.96 -7.91 12.03
CA LYS A 235 43.11 -9.34 11.71
C LYS A 235 43.62 -9.60 10.28
N THR A 236 44.41 -8.69 9.73
CA THR A 236 45.34 -9.05 8.65
C THR A 236 46.53 -9.78 9.27
N PHE A 237 46.67 -11.05 8.89
CA PHE A 237 47.73 -11.98 9.29
C PHE A 237 49.13 -11.43 9.01
#